data_AF-A0A946VXU7-F1
#
_entry.id   AF-A0A946VXU7-F1
#
_cell.length_a   1.000
_cell.length_b   1.000
_cell.length_c   1.000
_cell.angle_alpha   90.00
_cell.angle_beta   90.00
_cell.angle_gamma   90.00
#
_symmetry.space_group_name_H-M   'P 1'
#
loop_
_entity.id
_entity.type
_entity.pdbx_description
1 polymer ?
#
loop_
_entity_poly.entity_id
_entity_poly.type
_entity_poly.pdbx_seq_one_letter_code
_entity_poly.pdbx_strand_id
1 'polypeptide(L)' 'EYICQYCPELAGLEGKYLHQPWLASEPMQREAGLELGVDYPQPMLDLKETRQRALQANSSLKEWA' A
#
# COMPACT_ATOMS: atom_id res chain seq x y z
N GLU A 1 -9.48 5.33 11.34
CA GLU A 1 -10.28 6.56 11.12
C GLU A 1 -9.71 7.50 10.06
N TYR A 2 -8.43 7.90 10.12
CA TYR A 2 -7.87 8.85 9.13
C TYR A 2 -8.04 8.38 7.67
N ILE A 3 -7.71 7.13 7.34
CA ILE A 3 -7.75 6.63 5.96
C ILE A 3 -9.16 6.70 5.38
N CYS A 4 -10.19 6.32 6.14
CA CYS A 4 -11.59 6.35 5.70
C CYS A 4 -12.12 7.77 5.46
N GLN A 5 -11.53 8.79 6.09
CA GLN A 5 -11.91 10.18 5.87
C GLN A 5 -11.46 10.69 4.49
N TYR A 6 -10.31 10.22 4.01
CA TYR A 6 -9.72 10.66 2.73
C TYR A 6 -9.97 9.69 1.57
N CYS A 7 -10.17 8.40 1.88
CA CYS A 7 -10.51 7.33 0.95
C CYS A 7 -11.76 6.61 1.48
N PRO A 8 -12.97 7.16 1.25
CA PRO A 8 -14.22 6.52 1.66
C PRO A 8 -14.43 5.15 1.02
N GLU A 9 -13.81 4.89 -0.13
CA GLU A 9 -13.79 3.58 -0.78
C GLU A 9 -13.19 2.46 0.10
N LEU A 10 -12.23 2.80 0.96
CA LEU A 10 -11.60 1.86 1.88
C LEU A 10 -12.39 1.69 3.19
N ALA A 11 -13.49 2.42 3.38
CA ALA A 11 -14.26 2.38 4.62
C ALA A 11 -14.94 1.02 4.87
N GLY A 12 -15.16 0.23 3.81
CA GLY A 12 -15.64 -1.15 3.92
C GLY A 12 -14.58 -2.15 4.42
N LEU A 13 -13.30 -1.76 4.45
CA LEU A 13 -12.21 -2.59 4.95
C LEU A 13 -11.89 -2.26 6.41
N GLU A 14 -11.91 -3.28 7.26
CA GLU A 14 -11.62 -3.12 8.69
C GLU A 14 -10.23 -3.66 9.09
N GLY A 15 -9.64 -3.06 10.12
CA GLY A 15 -8.42 -3.53 10.76
C GLY A 15 -7.17 -3.47 9.87
N LYS A 16 -6.47 -4.61 9.73
CA LYS A 16 -5.16 -4.70 9.06
C LYS A 16 -5.22 -4.43 7.54
N TYR A 17 -6.39 -4.60 6.93
CA TYR A 17 -6.60 -4.41 5.50
C TYR A 17 -6.80 -2.94 5.13
N LEU A 18 -7.19 -2.08 6.08
CA LEU A 18 -7.31 -0.64 5.84
C LEU A 18 -5.98 0.00 5.45
N HIS A 19 -4.88 -0.45 6.08
CA HIS A 19 -3.53 0.02 5.78
C HIS A 19 -2.90 -0.67 4.57
N GLN A 20 -3.40 -1.85 4.22
CA GLN A 20 -2.85 -2.71 3.16
C GLN A 20 -4.01 -3.37 2.41
N PRO A 21 -4.79 -2.60 1.63
CA PRO A 21 -5.96 -3.13 0.93
C PRO A 21 -5.58 -4.19 -0.11
N TRP A 22 -4.37 -4.11 -0.67
CA TRP A 22 -3.82 -5.13 -1.56
C TRP A 22 -3.58 -6.50 -0.92
N LEU A 23 -3.61 -6.59 0.41
CA LEU A 23 -3.52 -7.87 1.13
C LEU A 23 -4.89 -8.54 1.33
N ALA A 24 -5.99 -7.83 1.04
CA ALA A 24 -7.33 -8.36 1.19
C ALA A 24 -7.61 -9.44 0.15
N SER A 25 -8.23 -10.55 0.56
CA SER A 25 -8.66 -11.62 -0.36
C SER A 25 -9.83 -11.14 -1.23
N GLU A 26 -9.99 -11.69 -2.44
CA GLU A 26 -11.14 -11.41 -3.33
C GLU A 26 -12.51 -11.43 -2.63
N PRO A 27 -12.86 -12.40 -1.76
CA PRO A 27 -14.14 -12.38 -1.06
C PRO A 27 -14.30 -11.16 -0.15
N MET A 28 -13.25 -10.76 0.58
CA MET A 28 -13.28 -9.56 1.43
C MET A 28 -13.39 -8.27 0.61
N GLN A 29 -12.71 -8.21 -0.53
CA GLN A 29 -12.80 -7.08 -1.46
C GLN A 29 -14.25 -6.92 -1.95
N ARG A 30 -14.89 -8.02 -2.36
CA ARG A 30 -16.30 -8.03 -2.78
C ARG A 30 -17.26 -7.66 -1.64
N GLU A 31 -17.05 -8.16 -0.43
CA GLU A 31 -17.86 -7.80 0.74
C GLU A 31 -17.71 -6.31 1.11
N ALA A 32 -16.50 -5.76 0.94
CA ALA A 32 -16.23 -4.34 1.14
C ALA A 32 -16.68 -3.45 -0.04
N GLY A 33 -17.08 -4.02 -1.17
CA GLY A 33 -17.42 -3.28 -2.39
C GLY A 33 -16.23 -2.62 -3.07
N LEU A 34 -15.01 -3.09 -2.81
CA LEU A 34 -13.75 -2.56 -3.32
C LEU A 34 -13.21 -3.45 -4.44
N GLU A 35 -12.76 -2.85 -5.55
CA GLU A 35 -12.04 -3.57 -6.60
C GLU A 35 -10.60 -3.05 -6.75
N LEU A 36 -9.61 -3.88 -6.39
CA LEU A 36 -8.20 -3.53 -6.53
C LEU A 36 -7.81 -3.42 -8.01
N GLY A 37 -7.29 -2.26 -8.41
CA GLY A 37 -6.91 -1.91 -9.77
C GLY A 37 -7.92 -1.02 -10.48
N VAL A 38 -9.16 -0.92 -9.98
CA VAL A 38 -10.19 -0.01 -10.51
C VAL A 38 -10.51 1.07 -9.50
N ASP A 39 -10.94 0.66 -8.31
CA ASP A 39 -11.39 1.54 -7.24
C ASP A 39 -10.23 1.96 -6.34
N TYR A 40 -9.29 1.04 -6.08
CA TYR A 40 -8.03 1.34 -5.40
C TYR A 40 -6.83 0.70 -6.10
N PRO A 41 -5.76 1.45 -6.43
CA PRO A 41 -4.65 0.90 -7.20
C PRO A 41 -3.84 -0.14 -6.42
N GLN A 42 -3.26 -1.08 -7.16
CA GLN A 42 -2.26 -2.00 -6.62
C GLN A 42 -0.97 -1.24 -6.27
N PRO A 43 -0.17 -1.72 -5.29
CA PRO A 43 1.11 -1.10 -4.96
C PRO A 43 1.99 -1.05 -6.20
N MET A 44 2.29 0.18 -6.65
CA MET A 44 3.07 0.41 -7.88
C MET A 44 4.52 -0.03 -7.75
N LEU A 45 5.04 -0.07 -6.52
CA LEU A 45 6.44 -0.37 -6.22
C LEU A 45 6.52 -1.32 -5.04
N ASP A 46 7.47 -2.25 -5.14
CA ASP A 46 7.80 -3.12 -4.01
C ASP A 46 8.63 -2.35 -2.98
N LEU A 47 8.11 -2.27 -1.75
CA LEU A 47 8.77 -1.54 -0.66
C LEU A 47 10.12 -2.16 -0.26
N LYS A 48 10.31 -3.46 -0.46
CA LYS A 48 11.57 -4.13 -0.12
C LYS A 48 12.64 -3.78 -1.14
N GLU A 49 12.31 -3.85 -2.42
CA GLU A 49 13.23 -3.48 -3.51
C GLU A 49 13.62 -2.00 -3.43
N THR A 50 12.64 -1.11 -3.34
CA THR A 50 12.87 0.34 -3.26
C THR A 50 13.70 0.71 -2.03
N ARG A 51 13.45 0.07 -0.88
CA ARG A 51 14.27 0.26 0.33
C ARG A 51 15.71 -0.16 0.09
N GLN A 52 15.96 -1.31 -0.53
CA GLN A 52 17.33 -1.74 -0.82
C GLN A 52 18.05 -0.77 -1.75
N ARG A 53 17.36 -0.29 -2.79
CA ARG A 53 17.89 0.71 -3.72
C ARG A 53 18.23 2.03 -3.02
N ALA A 54 17.34 2.52 -2.16
CA ALA A 54 17.56 3.73 -1.38
C ALA A 54 18.74 3.58 -0.41
N LEU A 55 18.87 2.43 0.26
CA LEU A 55 19.99 2.14 1.16
C LEU A 55 21.32 2.10 0.41
N GLN A 56 21.39 1.44 -0.76
CA GLN A 56 22.60 1.42 -1.58
C GLN A 56 23.01 2.82 -2.04
N ALA A 57 22.05 3.61 -2.57
CA ALA A 57 22.31 4.99 -2.98
C ALA A 57 22.81 5.83 -1.79
N ASN A 58 22.17 5.72 -0.64
CA ASN A 58 22.59 6.43 0.57
C ASN A 58 23.98 6.01 1.06
N SER A 59 24.34 4.72 0.98
CA SER A 59 25.69 4.26 1.31
C SER A 59 26.73 4.84 0.35
N SER A 60 26.47 4.83 -0.96
CA SER A 60 27.39 5.41 -1.95
C SER A 60 27.60 6.92 -1.78
N LEU A 61 26.58 7.66 -1.31
CA LEU A 61 26.71 9.08 -0.99
C LEU A 61 27.59 9.31 0.25
N LYS A 62 27.54 8.42 1.24
CA LYS A 62 28.38 8.50 2.44
C LYS A 62 29.84 8.15 2.15
N GLU A 63 30.11 7.25 1.22
CA GLU A 63 31.49 6.92 0.81
C GLU A 63 32.17 8.06 0.03
N TRP A 64 31.37 8.96 -0.55
CA TRP A 64 31.86 10.12 -1.31
C TRP A 64 32.10 11.36 -0.44
N ALA A 65 31.65 11.36 0.82
CA ALA A 65 31.75 12.47 1.77
C ALA A 65 32.91 12.27 2.75
#